data_AF-A0A804KAZ4-F1
#
_entry.id   AF-A0A804KAZ4-F1
#
_cell.length_a   1.000
_cell.length_b   1.000
_cell.length_c   1.000
_cell.angle_alpha   90.00
_cell.angle_beta   90.00
_cell.angle_gamma   90.00
#
_symmetry.space_group_name_H-M   'P 1'
#
loop_
_entity.id
_entity.type
_entity.pdbx_description
1 polymer ?
#
loop_
_entity_poly.entity_id
_entity_poly.type
_entity_poly.pdbx_seq_one_letter_code
_entity_poly.pdbx_strand_id
1 'polypeptide(L)'
;MGEELGGAARGSEKAAETAVGLVDEERRAALLRRITEEGGFAYVSSAEKAASGDLRAAEAAREMAWEQLHSGPWHEVVPAWREAYAMACLHVAELRAGAGERKEALRALDMGLIMGGPLLRRDLDAAVERIAAGKGSENDAVANVGDCADKWWEGISKNRDLAEALSILPSRSLSSMTRWKDIEYLKRVAGDRTVPIEVGKNYLCSEWKQELITFSQFLERIQSTNCPANLPYLAQHPVFDQIRELRDDIMIPDYCFAGGGELRSLNAWFGPLGTVTPLHHDPHHNLFAQVVGRKYIRLYPASASENLYPHAESMLSNSSQVDLDNIDYQEFPKVEGLDFIDCVLEEGEMLYIPPKWWHYVRSLSTSFSVSFWWSATASSLQGT
;
A
#
# COMPACT_ATOMS: atom_id res chain seq x y z
N MET A 1 25.33 -0.72 48.62
CA MET A 1 25.47 -1.85 47.68
C MET A 1 24.29 -1.80 46.74
N GLY A 2 24.47 -1.19 45.58
CA GLY A 2 23.40 -1.02 44.61
C GLY A 2 23.91 -0.21 43.45
N GLU A 3 24.62 -0.87 42.53
CA GLU A 3 24.98 -0.38 41.20
C GLU A 3 25.75 -1.51 40.49
N GLU A 4 25.07 -2.43 39.78
CA GLU A 4 25.73 -3.28 38.75
C GLU A 4 24.79 -4.10 37.82
N LEU A 5 23.55 -3.66 37.57
CA LEU A 5 22.64 -4.38 36.64
C LEU A 5 22.27 -3.60 35.36
N GLY A 6 22.84 -2.42 35.13
CA GLY A 6 22.57 -1.59 33.93
C GLY A 6 23.52 -1.81 32.74
N GLY A 7 24.64 -2.51 32.91
CA GLY A 7 25.70 -2.59 31.90
C GLY A 7 25.51 -3.66 30.82
N ALA A 8 24.89 -4.79 31.17
CA ALA A 8 24.78 -5.94 30.27
C ALA A 8 23.74 -5.75 29.14
N ALA A 9 22.61 -5.10 29.43
CA ALA A 9 21.55 -4.84 28.45
C ALA A 9 21.97 -3.82 27.37
N ARG A 10 22.69 -2.77 27.76
CA ARG A 10 23.27 -1.79 26.80
C ARG A 10 24.35 -2.38 25.90
N GLY A 11 25.07 -3.40 26.38
CA GLY A 11 26.10 -4.10 25.61
C GLY A 11 25.53 -4.98 24.49
N SER A 12 24.41 -5.65 24.73
CA SER A 12 23.75 -6.50 23.73
C SER A 12 23.04 -5.69 22.64
N GLU A 13 22.44 -4.56 23.01
CA GLU A 13 21.74 -3.67 22.08
C GLU A 13 22.71 -3.03 21.08
N LYS A 14 23.86 -2.55 21.57
CA LYS A 14 24.91 -1.94 20.74
C LYS A 14 25.61 -2.95 19.81
N ALA A 15 25.76 -4.19 20.26
CA ALA A 15 26.27 -5.28 19.43
C ALA A 15 25.29 -5.69 18.33
N ALA A 16 23.98 -5.69 18.62
CA ALA A 16 22.93 -5.95 17.65
C ALA A 16 22.84 -4.83 16.60
N GLU A 17 22.89 -3.56 17.00
CA GLU A 17 22.92 -2.41 16.08
C GLU A 17 24.14 -2.46 15.15
N THR A 18 25.32 -2.79 15.69
CA THR A 18 26.55 -2.90 14.89
C THR A 18 26.46 -4.05 13.88
N ALA A 19 25.89 -5.19 14.28
CA ALA A 19 25.71 -6.33 13.39
C ALA A 19 24.69 -6.06 12.27
N VAL A 20 23.60 -5.34 12.57
CA VAL A 20 22.60 -4.92 11.56
C VAL A 20 23.23 -3.96 10.54
N GLY A 21 23.99 -2.96 10.99
CA GLY A 21 24.67 -2.01 10.10
C GLY A 21 25.65 -2.68 9.13
N LEU A 22 26.42 -3.67 9.59
CA LEU A 22 27.34 -4.43 8.74
C LEU A 22 26.61 -5.23 7.65
N VAL A 23 25.45 -5.82 7.99
CA VAL A 23 24.62 -6.56 7.03
C VAL A 23 24.05 -5.63 5.96
N ASP A 24 23.65 -4.41 6.33
CA ASP A 24 23.10 -3.44 5.38
C ASP A 24 24.18 -2.85 4.45
N GLU A 25 25.40 -2.62 4.94
CA GLU A 25 26.54 -2.25 4.09
C GLU A 25 26.88 -3.36 3.08
N GLU A 26 26.89 -4.62 3.51
CA GLU A 26 27.18 -5.76 2.63
C GLU A 26 26.12 -5.89 1.52
N ARG A 27 24.83 -5.69 1.85
CA ARG A 27 23.73 -5.67 0.88
C ARG A 27 23.90 -4.57 -0.15
N ARG A 28 24.25 -3.35 0.27
CA ARG A 28 24.49 -2.22 -0.63
C ARG A 28 25.69 -2.48 -1.54
N ALA A 29 26.78 -3.02 -1.00
CA ALA A 29 27.96 -3.40 -1.78
C ALA A 29 27.66 -4.53 -2.79
N ALA A 30 26.84 -5.52 -2.42
CA ALA A 30 26.37 -6.56 -3.33
C ALA A 30 25.53 -5.98 -4.47
N LEU A 31 24.65 -5.01 -4.18
CA LEU A 31 23.89 -4.31 -5.22
C LEU A 31 24.79 -3.58 -6.20
N LEU A 32 25.75 -2.78 -5.72
CA LEU A 32 26.66 -2.02 -6.59
C LEU A 32 27.49 -2.94 -7.50
N ARG A 33 27.90 -4.11 -7.01
CA ARG A 33 28.55 -5.15 -7.82
C ARG A 33 27.64 -5.65 -8.95
N ARG A 34 26.39 -6.00 -8.65
CA ARG A 34 25.41 -6.41 -9.66
C ARG A 34 25.16 -5.31 -10.71
N ILE A 35 25.04 -4.06 -10.29
CA ILE A 35 24.88 -2.94 -11.23
C ILE A 35 26.12 -2.78 -12.11
N THR A 36 27.31 -3.01 -11.56
CA THR A 36 28.56 -3.01 -12.34
C THR A 36 28.56 -4.11 -13.41
N GLU A 37 28.09 -5.31 -13.06
CA GLU A 37 27.98 -6.45 -14.00
C GLU A 37 27.03 -6.14 -15.17
N GLU A 38 25.99 -5.34 -14.94
CA GLU A 38 25.07 -4.82 -15.95
C GLU A 38 25.61 -3.58 -16.71
N GLY A 39 26.88 -3.22 -16.52
CA GLY A 39 27.52 -2.09 -17.20
C GLY A 39 27.25 -0.71 -16.57
N GLY A 40 26.66 -0.66 -15.38
CA GLY A 40 26.29 0.57 -14.66
C GLY A 40 27.44 1.32 -13.97
N PHE A 41 28.65 1.33 -14.53
CA PHE A 41 29.83 1.95 -13.90
C PHE A 41 29.63 3.43 -13.52
N ALA A 42 28.96 4.20 -14.39
CA ALA A 42 28.67 5.62 -14.14
C ALA A 42 27.70 5.80 -12.97
N TYR A 43 26.71 4.91 -12.84
CA TYR A 43 25.80 4.86 -11.70
C TYR A 43 26.58 4.61 -10.41
N VAL A 44 27.44 3.59 -10.38
CA VAL A 44 28.19 3.22 -9.17
C VAL A 44 29.08 4.37 -8.70
N SER A 45 29.83 5.01 -9.61
CA SER A 45 30.65 6.18 -9.27
C SER A 45 29.82 7.35 -8.72
N SER A 46 28.62 7.56 -9.25
CA SER A 46 27.71 8.61 -8.77
C SER A 46 27.11 8.26 -7.42
N ALA A 47 26.77 6.99 -7.18
CA ALA A 47 26.26 6.51 -5.90
C ALA A 47 27.30 6.61 -4.78
N GLU A 48 28.58 6.32 -5.04
CA GLU A 48 29.67 6.49 -4.05
C GLU A 48 29.87 7.95 -3.64
N LYS A 49 29.80 8.87 -4.61
CA LYS A 49 29.84 10.32 -4.36
C LYS A 49 28.60 10.80 -3.60
N ALA A 50 27.43 10.27 -3.95
CA ALA A 50 26.18 10.55 -3.24
C ALA A 50 26.26 10.12 -1.77
N ALA A 51 26.78 8.94 -1.48
CA ALA A 51 27.04 8.46 -0.12
C ALA A 51 28.04 9.36 0.65
N SER A 52 28.90 10.07 -0.08
CA SER A 52 29.84 11.06 0.48
C SER A 52 29.25 12.47 0.64
N GLY A 53 27.96 12.66 0.36
CA GLY A 53 27.25 13.93 0.54
C GLY A 53 27.04 14.77 -0.72
N ASP A 54 27.36 14.26 -1.91
CA ASP A 54 27.18 15.01 -3.17
C ASP A 54 25.76 14.87 -3.73
N LEU A 55 24.95 15.92 -3.56
CA LEU A 55 23.57 15.97 -4.05
C LEU A 55 23.48 15.86 -5.58
N ARG A 56 24.40 16.46 -6.33
CA ARG A 56 24.37 16.39 -7.79
C ARG A 56 24.65 14.97 -8.26
N ALA A 57 25.56 14.28 -7.58
CA ALA A 57 25.82 12.88 -7.86
C ALA A 57 24.63 11.98 -7.49
N ALA A 58 23.93 12.27 -6.38
CA ALA A 58 22.70 11.57 -6.00
C ALA A 58 21.60 11.72 -7.06
N GLU A 59 21.41 12.94 -7.58
CA GLU A 59 20.44 13.20 -8.66
C GLU A 59 20.85 12.51 -9.96
N ALA A 60 22.12 12.59 -10.35
CA ALA A 60 22.61 11.89 -11.53
C ALA A 60 22.41 10.36 -11.42
N ALA A 61 22.71 9.77 -10.26
CA ALA A 61 22.46 8.35 -10.00
C ALA A 61 20.96 8.00 -10.15
N ARG A 62 20.07 8.86 -9.63
CA ARG A 62 18.62 8.67 -9.73
C ARG A 62 18.13 8.74 -11.17
N GLU A 63 18.59 9.72 -11.96
CA GLU A 63 18.20 9.85 -13.37
C GLU A 63 18.73 8.68 -14.22
N MET A 64 19.97 8.24 -14.02
CA MET A 64 20.49 7.05 -14.71
C MET A 64 19.68 5.79 -14.39
N ALA A 65 19.35 5.56 -13.12
CA ALA A 65 18.50 4.44 -12.75
C ALA A 65 17.08 4.58 -13.32
N TRP A 66 16.53 5.80 -13.35
CA TRP A 66 15.22 6.09 -13.97
C TRP A 66 15.20 5.72 -15.46
N GLU A 67 16.22 6.11 -16.22
CA GLU A 67 16.34 5.78 -17.65
C GLU A 67 16.34 4.27 -17.87
N GLN A 68 17.02 3.51 -17.01
CA GLN A 68 17.03 2.05 -17.09
C GLN A 68 15.67 1.43 -16.77
N LEU A 69 14.90 2.02 -15.85
CA LEU A 69 13.53 1.58 -15.58
C LEU A 69 12.55 1.85 -16.73
N HIS A 70 12.90 2.77 -17.65
CA HIS A 70 12.07 3.21 -18.77
C HIS A 70 12.65 2.83 -20.15
N SER A 71 13.65 1.95 -20.19
CA SER A 71 14.28 1.53 -21.45
C SER A 71 13.45 0.51 -22.24
N GLY A 72 12.37 -0.03 -21.65
CA GLY A 72 11.52 -1.04 -22.26
C GLY A 72 10.35 -1.47 -21.37
N PRO A 73 9.63 -2.53 -21.73
CA PRO A 73 8.57 -3.11 -20.91
C PRO A 73 9.05 -3.46 -19.50
N TRP A 74 8.25 -3.14 -18.48
CA TRP A 74 8.65 -3.29 -17.06
C TRP A 74 9.16 -4.69 -16.68
N HIS A 75 8.62 -5.74 -17.29
CA HIS A 75 9.00 -7.13 -17.01
C HIS A 75 10.35 -7.53 -17.63
N GLU A 76 10.86 -6.76 -18.59
CA GLU A 76 12.18 -6.97 -19.20
C GLU A 76 13.30 -6.22 -18.47
N VAL A 77 12.94 -5.24 -17.63
CA VAL A 77 13.90 -4.45 -16.85
C VAL A 77 14.58 -5.34 -15.80
N VAL A 78 15.92 -5.34 -15.82
CA VAL A 78 16.72 -6.10 -14.85
C VAL A 78 16.39 -5.65 -13.42
N PRO A 79 16.02 -6.58 -12.50
CA PRO A 79 15.55 -6.21 -11.16
C PRO A 79 16.52 -5.37 -10.33
N ALA A 80 17.84 -5.49 -10.58
CA ALA A 80 18.86 -4.72 -9.88
C ALA A 80 18.66 -3.20 -10.05
N TRP A 81 18.18 -2.74 -11.21
CA TRP A 81 17.95 -1.31 -11.45
C TRP A 81 16.82 -0.72 -10.61
N ARG A 82 15.87 -1.55 -10.15
CA ARG A 82 14.83 -1.12 -9.19
C ARG A 82 15.43 -0.86 -7.82
N GLU A 83 16.36 -1.71 -7.40
CA GLU A 83 17.09 -1.51 -6.14
C GLU A 83 18.03 -0.30 -6.22
N ALA A 84 18.68 -0.10 -7.37
CA ALA A 84 19.48 1.08 -7.63
C ALA A 84 18.65 2.37 -7.56
N TYR A 85 17.47 2.36 -8.18
CA TYR A 85 16.56 3.50 -8.11
C TYR A 85 16.12 3.81 -6.67
N ALA A 86 15.80 2.79 -5.87
CA ALA A 86 15.48 2.95 -4.44
C ALA A 86 16.66 3.58 -3.66
N MET A 87 17.88 3.09 -3.89
CA MET A 87 19.10 3.61 -3.26
C MET A 87 19.35 5.09 -3.61
N ALA A 88 19.25 5.44 -4.89
CA ALA A 88 19.45 6.81 -5.33
C ALA A 88 18.37 7.76 -4.77
N CYS A 89 17.11 7.31 -4.72
CA CYS A 89 16.03 8.06 -4.07
C CYS A 89 16.29 8.32 -2.59
N LEU A 90 16.79 7.32 -1.86
CA LEU A 90 17.16 7.47 -0.45
C LEU A 90 18.26 8.54 -0.27
N HIS A 91 19.33 8.49 -1.07
CA HIS A 91 20.39 9.50 -1.00
C HIS A 91 19.88 10.91 -1.32
N VAL A 92 19.09 11.07 -2.38
CA VAL A 92 18.48 12.37 -2.71
C VAL A 92 17.62 12.86 -1.54
N ALA A 93 16.82 11.99 -0.95
CA ALA A 93 15.94 12.35 0.16
C ALA A 93 16.71 12.83 1.38
N GLU A 94 17.76 12.12 1.80
CA GLU A 94 18.56 12.50 2.96
C GLU A 94 19.27 13.84 2.77
N LEU A 95 19.83 14.07 1.58
CA LEU A 95 20.54 15.31 1.26
C LEU A 95 19.59 16.51 1.13
N ARG A 96 18.45 16.34 0.46
CA ARG A 96 17.40 17.37 0.36
C ARG A 96 16.80 17.69 1.73
N ALA A 97 16.56 16.67 2.57
CA ALA A 97 16.09 16.87 3.94
C ALA A 97 17.11 17.65 4.78
N GLY A 98 18.41 17.34 4.66
CA GLY A 98 19.49 18.08 5.30
C GLY A 98 19.59 19.55 4.86
N ALA A 99 19.16 19.85 3.63
CA ALA A 99 19.06 21.22 3.10
C ALA A 99 17.76 21.95 3.49
N GLY A 100 16.85 21.31 4.25
CA GLY A 100 15.54 21.86 4.61
C GLY A 100 14.49 21.76 3.51
N GLU A 101 14.79 21.10 2.39
CA GLU A 101 13.91 20.89 1.23
C GLU A 101 13.04 19.64 1.46
N ARG A 102 12.19 19.71 2.48
CA ARG A 102 11.39 18.57 2.96
C ARG A 102 10.47 18.00 1.88
N LYS A 103 9.84 18.84 1.06
CA LYS A 103 8.86 18.41 0.05
C LYS A 103 9.54 17.59 -1.04
N GLU A 104 10.71 18.05 -1.48
CA GLU A 104 11.58 17.40 -2.44
C GLU A 104 12.11 16.08 -1.89
N ALA A 105 12.46 16.04 -0.60
CA ALA A 105 12.87 14.81 0.07
C ALA A 105 11.75 13.77 0.13
N LEU A 106 10.55 14.16 0.55
CA LEU A 106 9.38 13.26 0.58
C LEU A 106 9.01 12.77 -0.83
N ARG A 107 9.08 13.65 -1.84
CA ARG A 107 8.87 13.26 -3.23
C ARG A 107 9.88 12.19 -3.68
N ALA A 108 11.15 12.34 -3.33
CA ALA A 108 12.16 11.32 -3.65
C ALA A 108 11.86 9.99 -2.96
N LEU A 109 11.46 10.00 -1.68
CA LEU A 109 11.07 8.79 -0.96
C LEU A 109 9.83 8.12 -1.55
N ASP A 110 8.80 8.89 -1.87
CA ASP A 110 7.57 8.38 -2.48
C ASP A 110 7.88 7.69 -3.81
N MET A 111 8.73 8.31 -4.65
CA MET A 111 9.21 7.70 -5.89
C MET A 111 9.99 6.40 -5.63
N GLY A 112 10.86 6.37 -4.62
CA GLY A 112 11.57 5.17 -4.21
C GLY A 112 10.63 4.05 -3.74
N LEU A 113 9.56 4.38 -3.03
CA LEU A 113 8.56 3.41 -2.56
C LEU A 113 7.67 2.87 -3.69
N ILE A 114 7.36 3.71 -4.69
CA ILE A 114 6.52 3.35 -5.84
C ILE A 114 7.29 2.54 -6.89
N MET A 115 8.50 2.99 -7.23
CA MET A 115 9.26 2.45 -8.38
C MET A 115 10.47 1.60 -7.97
N GLY A 116 10.86 1.66 -6.71
CA GLY A 116 12.04 0.97 -6.19
C GLY A 116 11.82 -0.51 -5.89
N GLY A 117 12.92 -1.24 -5.77
CA GLY A 117 12.91 -2.65 -5.36
C GLY A 117 12.81 -2.85 -3.84
N PRO A 118 12.55 -4.08 -3.38
CA PRO A 118 12.33 -4.39 -1.97
C PRO A 118 13.59 -4.32 -1.08
N LEU A 119 14.81 -4.34 -1.63
CA LEU A 119 16.04 -4.49 -0.85
C LEU A 119 16.18 -3.39 0.22
N LEU A 120 15.83 -2.15 -0.13
CA LEU A 120 15.97 -0.96 0.72
C LEU A 120 14.63 -0.44 1.22
N ARG A 121 13.56 -1.27 1.18
CA ARG A 121 12.21 -0.85 1.59
C ARG A 121 12.19 -0.35 3.04
N ARG A 122 12.86 -1.07 3.95
CA ARG A 122 12.92 -0.70 5.37
C ARG A 122 13.66 0.62 5.59
N ASP A 123 14.72 0.88 4.83
CA ASP A 123 15.46 2.14 4.89
C ASP A 123 14.62 3.32 4.40
N LEU A 124 13.86 3.13 3.32
CA LEU A 124 12.92 4.13 2.80
C LEU A 124 11.82 4.44 3.81
N ASP A 125 11.19 3.41 4.39
CA ASP A 125 10.15 3.57 5.40
C ASP A 125 10.69 4.35 6.63
N ALA A 126 11.87 3.98 7.13
CA ALA A 126 12.52 4.67 8.25
C ALA A 126 12.89 6.13 7.92
N ALA A 127 13.28 6.42 6.67
CA ALA A 127 13.55 7.78 6.21
C ALA A 127 12.26 8.61 6.12
N VAL A 128 11.16 8.01 5.66
CA VAL A 128 9.83 8.65 5.65
C VAL A 128 9.43 9.03 7.06
N GLU A 129 9.52 8.11 8.03
CA GLU A 129 9.17 8.39 9.44
C GLU A 129 9.95 9.59 9.99
N ARG A 130 11.27 9.59 9.78
CA ARG A 130 12.17 10.65 10.25
C ARG A 130 11.86 12.01 9.64
N ILE A 131 11.63 12.05 8.32
CA ILE A 131 11.42 13.31 7.57
C ILE A 131 9.99 13.82 7.75
N ALA A 132 9.00 12.91 7.89
CA ALA A 132 7.62 13.26 8.17
C ALA A 132 7.44 13.86 9.59
N ALA A 133 8.15 13.33 10.59
CA ALA A 133 8.06 13.81 11.97
C ALA A 133 8.56 15.26 12.20
N GLY A 134 9.27 15.87 11.24
CA GLY A 134 9.75 17.26 11.35
C GLY A 134 8.66 18.35 11.28
N LYS A 135 7.37 17.98 11.35
CA LYS A 135 6.21 18.88 11.47
C LYS A 135 5.81 18.80 12.95
N GLY A 136 5.79 19.93 13.65
CA GLY A 136 5.60 20.03 15.10
C GLY A 136 4.72 18.95 15.72
N SER A 137 5.36 18.12 16.55
CA SER A 137 4.69 17.27 17.54
C SER A 137 4.10 18.18 18.61
N GLU A 138 2.81 18.50 18.49
CA GLU A 138 1.99 18.70 19.69
C GLU A 138 1.50 17.31 20.12
N ASN A 139 1.78 17.01 21.39
CA ASN A 139 1.46 15.77 22.07
C ASN A 139 -0.01 15.35 21.86
N ASP A 140 -0.24 14.29 21.09
CA ASP A 140 -1.37 13.41 21.31
C ASP A 140 -0.84 12.10 21.88
N ALA A 141 -1.21 11.85 23.14
CA ALA A 141 -0.80 10.69 23.90
C ALA A 141 -1.08 9.39 23.12
N VAL A 142 -0.02 8.67 22.78
CA VAL A 142 -0.08 7.30 22.27
C VAL A 142 -0.69 6.45 23.37
N ALA A 143 -1.95 6.06 23.20
CA ALA A 143 -2.55 5.05 24.04
C ALA A 143 -1.77 3.74 23.85
N ASN A 144 -1.25 3.24 24.96
CA ASN A 144 -0.37 2.08 25.05
C ASN A 144 -1.10 0.83 24.55
N VAL A 145 -0.84 0.40 23.30
CA VAL A 145 -1.48 -0.77 22.66
C VAL A 145 -1.17 -2.07 23.41
N GLY A 146 -0.09 -2.09 24.19
CA GLY A 146 0.32 -3.26 24.99
C GLY A 146 -0.62 -3.62 26.15
N ASP A 147 -1.42 -2.68 26.68
CA ASP A 147 -2.29 -2.93 27.84
C ASP A 147 -3.71 -3.40 27.45
N CYS A 148 -4.02 -3.42 26.15
CA CYS A 148 -5.33 -3.80 25.62
C CYS A 148 -5.38 -5.28 25.21
N ALA A 149 -4.32 -5.79 24.59
CA ALA A 149 -4.27 -7.17 24.09
C ALA A 149 -4.49 -8.23 25.20
N ASP A 150 -3.89 -8.01 26.38
CA ASP A 150 -4.05 -8.92 27.53
C ASP A 150 -5.49 -8.91 28.08
N LYS A 151 -6.14 -7.75 28.10
CA LYS A 151 -7.55 -7.60 28.53
C LYS A 151 -8.53 -8.26 27.56
N TRP A 152 -8.21 -8.25 26.27
CA TRP A 152 -9.02 -8.90 25.24
C TRP A 152 -8.99 -10.42 25.35
N TRP A 153 -7.81 -10.99 25.62
CA TRP A 153 -7.66 -12.44 25.79
C TRP A 153 -8.37 -12.95 27.05
N GLU A 154 -8.33 -12.19 28.15
CA GLU A 154 -9.17 -12.47 29.32
C GLU A 154 -10.68 -12.39 29.03
N GLY A 155 -11.08 -11.49 28.12
CA GLY A 155 -12.47 -11.29 27.69
C GLY A 155 -13.01 -12.43 26.84
N ILE A 156 -12.25 -12.92 25.85
CA ILE A 156 -12.65 -14.03 24.96
C ILE A 156 -12.67 -15.37 25.71
N SER A 157 -11.76 -15.55 26.67
CA SER A 157 -11.62 -16.80 27.44
C SER A 157 -12.77 -17.06 28.41
N LYS A 158 -13.54 -16.02 28.77
CA LYS A 158 -14.68 -16.11 29.68
C LYS A 158 -15.92 -15.81 28.85
N ASN A 159 -16.71 -16.83 28.53
CA ASN A 159 -17.92 -16.72 27.71
C ASN A 159 -18.89 -15.63 28.28
N ARG A 160 -18.81 -14.39 27.79
CA ARG A 160 -19.52 -13.22 28.36
C ARG A 160 -20.62 -12.67 27.44
N ASP A 161 -21.53 -11.92 28.06
CA ASP A 161 -22.60 -11.14 27.43
C ASP A 161 -22.03 -10.09 26.43
N LEU A 162 -22.75 -9.89 25.32
CA LEU A 162 -22.39 -8.97 24.24
C LEU A 162 -22.17 -7.54 24.74
N ALA A 163 -22.91 -7.11 25.77
CA ALA A 163 -22.78 -5.79 26.39
C ALA A 163 -21.40 -5.58 27.04
N GLU A 164 -20.80 -6.62 27.62
CA GLU A 164 -19.49 -6.55 28.24
C GLU A 164 -18.37 -6.61 27.20
N ALA A 165 -18.54 -7.40 26.13
CA ALA A 165 -17.63 -7.41 25.00
C ALA A 165 -17.52 -6.01 24.35
N LEU A 166 -18.68 -5.35 24.14
CA LEU A 166 -18.74 -3.98 23.61
C LEU A 166 -18.02 -2.94 24.49
N SER A 167 -17.84 -3.19 25.80
CA SER A 167 -17.12 -2.31 26.71
C SER A 167 -15.59 -2.46 26.65
N ILE A 168 -15.10 -3.56 26.06
CA ILE A 168 -13.67 -3.92 25.96
C ILE A 168 -13.15 -3.72 24.54
N LEU A 169 -14.04 -3.84 23.54
CA LEU A 169 -13.75 -3.53 22.14
C LEU A 169 -13.27 -2.07 22.01
N PRO A 170 -12.39 -1.77 21.04
CA PRO A 170 -11.70 -0.49 20.98
C PRO A 170 -12.74 0.59 20.70
N SER A 171 -12.73 1.65 21.50
CA SER A 171 -13.57 2.83 21.28
C SER A 171 -13.26 3.56 19.97
N ARG A 172 -12.09 3.28 19.37
CA ARG A 172 -11.74 3.64 18.00
C ARG A 172 -12.13 2.52 17.05
N SER A 173 -13.40 2.51 16.69
CA SER A 173 -13.86 1.80 15.50
C SER A 173 -13.40 2.54 14.25
N LEU A 174 -13.22 1.83 13.12
CA LEU A 174 -13.17 2.46 11.80
C LEU A 174 -14.36 3.45 11.68
N SER A 175 -15.52 3.17 12.27
CA SER A 175 -16.65 4.12 12.33
C SER A 175 -16.42 5.47 13.06
N SER A 176 -15.27 5.71 13.71
CA SER A 176 -14.89 7.06 14.21
C SER A 176 -14.42 8.03 13.10
N MET A 177 -14.57 7.62 11.82
CA MET A 177 -14.18 8.27 10.57
C MET A 177 -14.90 9.59 10.22
N THR A 178 -14.68 10.64 11.01
CA THR A 178 -14.94 12.03 10.56
C THR A 178 -13.73 12.63 9.84
N ARG A 179 -12.51 12.22 10.18
CA ARG A 179 -11.28 12.86 9.69
C ARG A 179 -11.08 12.73 8.18
N TRP A 180 -11.34 11.56 7.60
CA TRP A 180 -11.12 11.34 6.17
C TRP A 180 -12.20 11.97 5.28
N LYS A 181 -13.31 12.42 5.86
CA LYS A 181 -14.30 13.28 5.18
C LYS A 181 -13.85 14.74 5.13
N ASP A 182 -12.93 15.13 6.01
CA ASP A 182 -12.32 16.46 6.01
C ASP A 182 -11.19 16.51 4.97
N ILE A 183 -11.45 17.20 3.87
CA ILE A 183 -10.47 17.38 2.79
C ILE A 183 -9.25 18.18 3.28
N GLU A 184 -9.42 19.09 4.23
CA GLU A 184 -8.32 19.87 4.79
C GLU A 184 -7.45 19.02 5.74
N TYR A 185 -8.05 18.02 6.40
CA TYR A 185 -7.28 16.96 7.07
C TYR A 185 -6.41 16.21 6.06
N LEU A 186 -7.01 15.68 4.99
CA LEU A 186 -6.30 14.93 3.96
C LEU A 186 -5.19 15.76 3.30
N LYS A 187 -5.44 17.03 2.94
CA LYS A 187 -4.42 17.93 2.41
C LYS A 187 -3.28 18.15 3.41
N ARG A 188 -3.59 18.33 4.69
CA ARG A 188 -2.58 18.59 5.72
C ARG A 188 -1.62 17.41 5.92
N VAL A 189 -2.15 16.19 5.94
CA VAL A 189 -1.37 14.96 6.24
C VAL A 189 -0.76 14.34 5.00
N ALA A 190 -1.46 14.38 3.86
CA ALA A 190 -1.08 13.67 2.64
C ALA A 190 -0.74 14.59 1.47
N GLY A 191 -1.07 15.89 1.53
CA GLY A 191 -1.12 16.76 0.35
C GLY A 191 0.15 16.84 -0.50
N ASP A 192 1.32 16.79 0.13
CA ASP A 192 2.63 16.84 -0.54
C ASP A 192 3.13 15.47 -1.04
N ARG A 193 2.41 14.39 -0.73
CA ARG A 193 2.80 13.02 -1.05
C ARG A 193 2.48 12.70 -2.50
N THR A 194 3.40 12.02 -3.18
CA THR A 194 3.22 11.61 -4.58
C THR A 194 2.53 10.26 -4.61
N VAL A 195 1.41 10.18 -5.34
CA VAL A 195 0.57 8.98 -5.44
C VAL A 195 0.30 8.62 -6.90
N PRO A 196 0.20 7.31 -7.22
CA PRO A 196 -0.22 6.86 -8.53
C PRO A 196 -1.74 6.96 -8.67
N ILE A 197 -2.19 7.62 -9.73
CA ILE A 197 -3.60 7.81 -10.04
C ILE A 197 -3.89 7.20 -11.40
N GLU A 198 -4.82 6.25 -11.41
CA GLU A 198 -5.42 5.73 -12.63
C GLU A 198 -6.36 6.77 -13.23
N VAL A 199 -6.33 6.91 -14.55
CA VAL A 199 -7.16 7.84 -15.31
C VAL A 199 -7.75 7.11 -16.50
N GLY A 200 -9.08 7.09 -16.60
CA GLY A 200 -9.84 6.40 -17.65
C GLY A 200 -11.07 5.69 -17.07
N LYS A 201 -11.77 4.90 -17.90
CA LYS A 201 -12.94 4.11 -17.45
C LYS A 201 -12.52 3.01 -16.46
N ASN A 202 -11.52 2.20 -16.82
CA ASN A 202 -10.87 1.19 -16.00
C ASN A 202 -9.60 0.66 -16.69
N TYR A 203 -8.82 -0.16 -15.99
CA TYR A 203 -7.52 -0.69 -16.47
C TYR A 203 -7.61 -1.67 -17.65
N LEU A 204 -8.80 -2.11 -18.07
CA LEU A 204 -8.99 -2.94 -19.27
C LEU A 204 -9.20 -2.10 -20.53
N CYS A 205 -9.38 -0.78 -20.42
CA CYS A 205 -9.61 0.11 -21.55
C CYS A 205 -8.29 0.66 -22.13
N SER A 206 -8.23 0.84 -23.45
CA SER A 206 -7.02 1.32 -24.14
C SER A 206 -6.67 2.77 -23.82
N GLU A 207 -7.62 3.59 -23.39
CA GLU A 207 -7.38 4.97 -22.97
C GLU A 207 -6.86 5.08 -21.52
N TRP A 208 -6.80 3.96 -20.80
CA TRP A 208 -6.31 3.94 -19.43
C TRP A 208 -4.84 4.31 -19.36
N LYS A 209 -4.51 5.13 -18.37
CA LYS A 209 -3.14 5.48 -18.04
C LYS A 209 -2.99 5.70 -16.54
N GLN A 210 -1.74 5.65 -16.09
CA GLN A 210 -1.37 5.99 -14.73
C GLN A 210 -0.57 7.30 -14.73
N GLU A 211 -0.92 8.22 -13.83
CA GLU A 211 -0.21 9.47 -13.62
C GLU A 211 0.32 9.56 -12.19
N LEU A 212 1.53 10.06 -12.01
CA LEU A 212 2.10 10.36 -10.69
C LEU A 212 1.89 11.83 -10.39
N ILE A 213 0.99 12.12 -9.45
CA ILE A 213 0.65 13.49 -9.02
C ILE A 213 0.69 13.60 -7.51
N THR A 214 0.65 14.83 -6.99
CA THR A 214 0.55 15.00 -5.53
C THR A 214 -0.87 14.67 -5.05
N PHE A 215 -1.00 14.24 -3.80
CA PHE A 215 -2.29 13.97 -3.19
C PHE A 215 -3.20 15.20 -3.20
N SER A 216 -2.65 16.42 -3.01
CA SER A 216 -3.43 17.66 -3.14
C SER A 216 -3.98 17.86 -4.56
N GLN A 217 -3.17 17.64 -5.59
CA GLN A 217 -3.63 17.71 -6.99
C GLN A 217 -4.71 16.67 -7.27
N PHE A 218 -4.57 15.47 -6.70
CA PHE A 218 -5.59 14.43 -6.79
C PHE A 218 -6.92 14.85 -6.15
N LEU A 219 -6.89 15.41 -4.92
CA LEU A 219 -8.07 15.93 -4.24
C LEU A 219 -8.77 17.04 -5.06
N GLU A 220 -8.00 17.98 -5.62
CA GLU A 220 -8.51 19.03 -6.49
C GLU A 220 -9.19 18.46 -7.75
N ARG A 221 -8.61 17.40 -8.34
CA ARG A 221 -9.22 16.71 -9.48
C ARG A 221 -10.53 16.02 -9.08
N ILE A 222 -10.60 15.33 -7.95
CA ILE A 222 -11.85 14.73 -7.47
C ILE A 222 -12.95 15.79 -7.33
N GLN A 223 -12.64 16.95 -6.75
CA GLN A 223 -13.60 18.04 -6.53
C GLN A 223 -14.08 18.72 -7.82
N SER A 224 -13.24 18.73 -8.86
CA SER A 224 -13.52 19.42 -10.13
C SER A 224 -14.06 18.48 -11.23
N THR A 225 -14.03 17.16 -11.02
CA THR A 225 -14.41 16.19 -12.05
C THR A 225 -15.93 16.14 -12.23
N ASN A 226 -16.39 16.59 -13.40
CA ASN A 226 -17.77 16.44 -13.86
C ASN A 226 -17.91 15.44 -15.03
N CYS A 227 -16.81 14.80 -15.46
CA CYS A 227 -16.77 13.96 -16.65
C CYS A 227 -16.51 12.48 -16.29
N PRO A 228 -17.46 11.57 -16.58
CA PRO A 228 -17.30 10.13 -16.30
C PRO A 228 -16.17 9.44 -17.07
N ALA A 229 -15.73 10.00 -18.20
CA ALA A 229 -14.72 9.37 -19.06
C ALA A 229 -13.27 9.57 -18.56
N ASN A 230 -13.05 10.43 -17.57
CA ASN A 230 -11.72 10.83 -17.12
C ASN A 230 -11.63 10.89 -15.59
N LEU A 231 -12.20 9.88 -14.93
CA LEU A 231 -12.26 9.83 -13.48
C LEU A 231 -10.87 9.49 -12.90
N PRO A 232 -10.33 10.31 -11.98
CA PRO A 232 -9.10 9.99 -11.29
C PRO A 232 -9.37 8.95 -10.19
N TYR A 233 -8.61 7.86 -10.16
CA TYR A 233 -8.79 6.80 -9.17
C TYR A 233 -7.44 6.41 -8.55
N LEU A 234 -7.29 6.62 -7.25
CA LEU A 234 -6.22 6.02 -6.45
C LEU A 234 -6.65 4.59 -6.13
N ALA A 235 -6.23 3.65 -6.98
CA ALA A 235 -6.59 2.24 -6.87
C ALA A 235 -5.42 1.42 -6.37
N GLN A 236 -5.69 0.49 -5.46
CA GLN A 236 -4.74 -0.53 -5.00
C GLN A 236 -3.36 0.00 -4.57
N HIS A 237 -3.30 1.18 -3.95
CA HIS A 237 -2.03 1.79 -3.57
C HIS A 237 -1.75 1.59 -2.07
N PRO A 238 -0.56 1.11 -1.64
CA PRO A 238 -0.18 0.99 -0.24
C PRO A 238 0.17 2.36 0.38
N VAL A 239 -0.80 3.28 0.36
CA VAL A 239 -0.66 4.66 0.84
C VAL A 239 -0.30 4.71 2.32
N PHE A 240 -0.59 3.67 3.08
CA PHE A 240 -0.34 3.61 4.52
C PHE A 240 1.13 3.36 4.86
N ASP A 241 1.90 2.79 3.93
CA ASP A 241 3.35 2.68 4.06
C ASP A 241 4.00 4.05 3.81
N GLN A 242 3.42 4.82 2.89
CA GLN A 242 3.85 6.19 2.63
C GLN A 242 3.43 7.11 3.78
N ILE A 243 2.16 7.12 4.18
CA ILE A 243 1.54 8.19 4.97
C ILE A 243 1.17 7.67 6.35
N ARG A 244 2.07 7.88 7.31
CA ARG A 244 1.94 7.36 8.68
C ARG A 244 0.70 7.87 9.39
N GLU A 245 0.38 9.15 9.22
CA GLU A 245 -0.79 9.77 9.84
C GLU A 245 -2.11 9.07 9.42
N LEU A 246 -2.21 8.64 8.16
CA LEU A 246 -3.36 7.84 7.69
C LEU A 246 -3.28 6.40 8.22
N ARG A 247 -2.08 5.84 8.35
CA ARG A 247 -1.88 4.50 8.93
C ARG A 247 -2.27 4.43 10.40
N ASP A 248 -2.10 5.51 11.15
CA ASP A 248 -2.47 5.61 12.58
C ASP A 248 -3.98 5.81 12.79
N ASP A 249 -4.72 6.21 11.75
CA ASP A 249 -6.18 6.31 11.79
C ASP A 249 -6.89 4.94 11.61
N ILE A 250 -6.16 3.88 11.24
CA ILE A 250 -6.73 2.54 10.99
C ILE A 250 -6.12 1.46 11.90
N MET A 251 -6.91 0.40 12.12
CA MET A 251 -6.48 -0.81 12.81
C MET A 251 -6.64 -2.00 11.87
N ILE A 252 -5.69 -2.94 11.92
CA ILE A 252 -5.82 -4.21 11.20
C ILE A 252 -6.83 -5.08 11.94
N PRO A 253 -7.91 -5.57 11.29
CA PRO A 253 -8.87 -6.43 11.94
C PRO A 253 -8.24 -7.74 12.41
N ASP A 254 -8.55 -8.18 13.64
CA ASP A 254 -7.97 -9.40 14.23
C ASP A 254 -8.23 -10.66 13.40
N TYR A 255 -9.32 -10.67 12.64
CA TYR A 255 -9.66 -11.74 11.70
C TYR A 255 -8.55 -12.03 10.67
N CYS A 256 -7.72 -11.04 10.34
CA CYS A 256 -6.57 -11.22 9.44
C CYS A 256 -5.50 -12.15 10.03
N PHE A 257 -5.46 -12.31 11.35
CA PHE A 257 -4.49 -13.16 12.05
C PHE A 257 -5.11 -14.51 12.47
N ALA A 258 -6.42 -14.67 12.34
CA ALA A 258 -7.12 -15.90 12.68
C ALA A 258 -6.53 -17.10 11.91
N GLY A 259 -6.26 -18.20 12.62
CA GLY A 259 -5.67 -19.40 12.02
C GLY A 259 -4.21 -19.26 11.58
N GLY A 260 -3.47 -18.27 12.11
CA GLY A 260 -2.08 -18.01 11.72
C GLY A 260 -1.96 -17.23 10.40
N GLY A 261 -2.92 -16.34 10.12
CA GLY A 261 -2.85 -15.47 8.95
C GLY A 261 -1.68 -14.49 9.03
N GLU A 262 -1.03 -14.26 7.90
CA GLU A 262 0.07 -13.31 7.75
C GLU A 262 -0.37 -12.17 6.81
N LEU A 263 -0.34 -10.94 7.32
CA LEU A 263 -0.68 -9.75 6.56
C LEU A 263 0.29 -9.58 5.39
N ARG A 264 -0.27 -9.29 4.21
CA ARG A 264 0.48 -9.12 2.95
C ARG A 264 0.53 -7.67 2.50
N SER A 265 -0.61 -6.99 2.47
CA SER A 265 -0.67 -5.58 2.07
C SER A 265 -1.88 -4.88 2.68
N LEU A 266 -1.75 -3.56 2.83
CA LEU A 266 -2.83 -2.63 3.16
C LEU A 266 -2.95 -1.65 2.00
N ASN A 267 -4.04 -1.73 1.22
CA ASN A 267 -4.20 -0.86 0.06
C ASN A 267 -5.37 0.11 0.24
N ALA A 268 -5.17 1.34 -0.22
CA ALA A 268 -6.20 2.36 -0.30
C ALA A 268 -6.89 2.34 -1.66
N TRP A 269 -8.19 2.66 -1.63
CA TRP A 269 -9.05 2.80 -2.80
C TRP A 269 -9.83 4.10 -2.66
N PHE A 270 -9.39 5.16 -3.32
CA PHE A 270 -9.99 6.49 -3.20
C PHE A 270 -10.32 7.06 -4.58
N GLY A 271 -11.57 7.46 -4.79
CA GLY A 271 -12.01 8.08 -6.04
C GLY A 271 -13.39 8.72 -5.96
N PRO A 272 -13.80 9.45 -7.01
CA PRO A 272 -15.12 10.05 -7.12
C PRO A 272 -16.22 8.99 -7.34
N LEU A 273 -17.48 9.45 -7.37
CA LEU A 273 -18.61 8.69 -7.89
C LEU A 273 -18.28 8.10 -9.27
N GLY A 274 -18.62 6.82 -9.47
CA GLY A 274 -18.55 6.17 -10.78
C GLY A 274 -17.21 5.49 -11.10
N THR A 275 -16.18 5.56 -10.24
CA THR A 275 -14.98 4.73 -10.46
C THR A 275 -15.34 3.25 -10.41
N VAL A 276 -14.76 2.48 -11.32
CA VAL A 276 -15.01 1.05 -11.47
C VAL A 276 -13.71 0.28 -11.35
N THR A 277 -13.74 -0.78 -10.55
CA THR A 277 -12.78 -1.88 -10.63
C THR A 277 -13.49 -3.04 -11.33
N PRO A 278 -13.08 -3.39 -12.57
CA PRO A 278 -13.65 -4.50 -13.34
C PRO A 278 -13.70 -5.82 -12.58
N LEU A 279 -14.48 -6.76 -13.10
CA LEU A 279 -14.61 -8.08 -12.49
C LEU A 279 -13.26 -8.82 -12.55
N HIS A 280 -12.70 -9.11 -11.39
CA HIS A 280 -11.40 -9.78 -11.25
C HIS A 280 -11.35 -10.61 -9.97
N HIS A 281 -10.30 -11.40 -9.79
CA HIS A 281 -10.06 -12.11 -8.54
C HIS A 281 -8.63 -11.91 -8.02
N ASP A 282 -8.46 -12.03 -6.70
CA ASP A 282 -7.16 -11.95 -6.04
C ASP A 282 -6.73 -13.30 -5.45
N PRO A 283 -5.42 -13.55 -5.29
CA PRO A 283 -4.95 -14.79 -4.66
C PRO A 283 -5.01 -14.76 -3.13
N HIS A 284 -5.31 -13.61 -2.52
CA HIS A 284 -5.28 -13.39 -1.08
C HIS A 284 -6.66 -13.40 -0.46
N HIS A 285 -6.72 -13.65 0.85
CA HIS A 285 -7.89 -13.27 1.62
C HIS A 285 -7.95 -11.75 1.70
N ASN A 286 -9.14 -11.17 1.64
CA ASN A 286 -9.32 -9.73 1.65
C ASN A 286 -10.47 -9.32 2.57
N LEU A 287 -10.21 -8.41 3.52
CA LEU A 287 -11.24 -7.65 4.21
C LEU A 287 -11.27 -6.28 3.57
N PHE A 288 -12.37 -5.97 2.90
CA PHE A 288 -12.56 -4.70 2.22
C PHE A 288 -13.43 -3.81 3.10
N ALA A 289 -12.81 -2.82 3.76
CA ALA A 289 -13.47 -1.91 4.70
C ALA A 289 -13.86 -0.60 4.01
N GLN A 290 -15.12 -0.19 4.15
CA GLN A 290 -15.60 1.06 3.61
C GLN A 290 -15.49 2.19 4.63
N VAL A 291 -14.72 3.24 4.30
CA VAL A 291 -14.39 4.33 5.21
C VAL A 291 -15.25 5.57 4.96
N VAL A 292 -15.30 6.00 3.70
CA VAL A 292 -16.09 7.15 3.25
C VAL A 292 -16.91 6.74 2.05
N GLY A 293 -18.15 7.19 1.97
CA GLY A 293 -19.04 6.88 0.87
C GLY A 293 -19.43 5.41 0.80
N ARG A 294 -19.87 4.99 -0.38
CA ARG A 294 -20.55 3.71 -0.59
C ARG A 294 -20.13 3.07 -1.89
N LYS A 295 -20.04 1.74 -1.90
CA LYS A 295 -19.67 0.96 -3.09
C LYS A 295 -20.67 -0.16 -3.34
N TYR A 296 -21.09 -0.31 -4.59
CA TYR A 296 -21.75 -1.52 -5.05
C TYR A 296 -20.69 -2.57 -5.34
N ILE A 297 -20.91 -3.79 -4.86
CA ILE A 297 -20.02 -4.92 -5.05
C ILE A 297 -20.83 -6.12 -5.52
N ARG A 298 -20.40 -6.73 -6.63
CA ARG A 298 -20.91 -8.03 -7.11
C ARG A 298 -19.85 -9.10 -6.94
N LEU A 299 -20.23 -10.24 -6.39
CA LEU A 299 -19.36 -11.39 -6.13
C LEU A 299 -19.83 -12.63 -6.90
N TYR A 300 -18.86 -13.35 -7.48
CA TYR A 300 -19.07 -14.70 -7.98
C TYR A 300 -18.09 -15.67 -7.30
N PRO A 301 -18.53 -16.92 -7.03
CA PRO A 301 -17.65 -17.91 -6.43
C PRO A 301 -16.52 -18.30 -7.39
N ALA A 302 -15.38 -18.73 -6.84
CA ALA A 302 -14.24 -19.19 -7.64
C ALA A 302 -14.60 -20.33 -8.64
N SER A 303 -15.62 -21.13 -8.35
CA SER A 303 -16.13 -22.18 -9.23
C SER A 303 -16.76 -21.65 -10.54
N ALA A 304 -17.11 -20.36 -10.59
CA ALA A 304 -17.66 -19.72 -11.80
C ALA A 304 -16.59 -19.28 -12.82
N SER A 305 -15.28 -19.42 -12.50
CA SER A 305 -14.17 -18.83 -13.27
C SER A 305 -14.22 -19.12 -14.77
N GLU A 306 -14.49 -20.37 -15.17
CA GLU A 306 -14.52 -20.76 -16.60
C GLU A 306 -15.65 -20.07 -17.39
N ASN A 307 -16.70 -19.63 -16.69
CA ASN A 307 -17.87 -18.97 -17.27
C ASN A 307 -17.77 -17.44 -17.22
N LEU A 308 -16.72 -16.90 -16.57
CA LEU A 308 -16.44 -15.47 -16.46
C LEU A 308 -15.36 -14.99 -17.44
N TYR A 309 -14.98 -15.82 -18.41
CA TYR A 309 -14.12 -15.44 -19.53
C TYR A 309 -12.85 -14.66 -19.13
N PRO A 310 -11.97 -15.24 -18.30
CA PRO A 310 -10.68 -14.62 -17.98
C PRO A 310 -9.90 -14.28 -19.25
N HIS A 311 -9.08 -13.23 -19.23
CA HIS A 311 -8.14 -12.98 -20.33
C HIS A 311 -7.12 -14.12 -20.45
N ALA A 312 -6.75 -14.48 -21.67
CA ALA A 312 -5.72 -15.51 -21.91
C ALA A 312 -4.29 -15.00 -21.61
N GLU A 313 -4.09 -13.69 -21.63
CA GLU A 313 -2.81 -13.05 -21.34
C GLU A 313 -2.43 -13.22 -19.86
N SER A 314 -1.20 -13.65 -19.60
CA SER A 314 -0.76 -14.02 -18.24
C SER A 314 -0.98 -12.90 -17.20
N MET A 315 -0.71 -11.66 -17.59
CA MET A 315 -0.82 -10.47 -16.72
C MET A 315 -2.27 -10.09 -16.37
N LEU A 316 -3.25 -10.44 -17.22
CA LEU A 316 -4.66 -10.13 -17.04
C LEU A 316 -5.51 -11.38 -16.78
N SER A 317 -4.87 -12.53 -16.58
CA SER A 317 -5.55 -13.83 -16.42
C SER A 317 -6.48 -13.91 -15.22
N ASN A 318 -6.36 -12.99 -14.26
CA ASN A 318 -7.24 -12.84 -13.12
C ASN A 318 -8.38 -11.83 -13.34
N SER A 319 -8.48 -11.21 -14.50
CA SER A 319 -9.52 -10.24 -14.88
C SER A 319 -10.43 -10.84 -15.95
N SER A 320 -11.72 -10.51 -15.87
CA SER A 320 -12.76 -10.96 -16.80
C SER A 320 -12.81 -10.05 -18.01
N GLN A 321 -13.03 -10.64 -19.18
CA GLN A 321 -13.35 -9.88 -20.41
C GLN A 321 -14.76 -9.26 -20.37
N VAL A 322 -15.60 -9.69 -19.43
CA VAL A 322 -17.01 -9.29 -19.35
C VAL A 322 -17.13 -7.92 -18.71
N ASP A 323 -17.62 -6.93 -19.48
CA ASP A 323 -18.04 -5.64 -18.92
C ASP A 323 -19.43 -5.78 -18.26
N LEU A 324 -19.46 -5.89 -16.94
CA LEU A 324 -20.72 -6.01 -16.18
C LEU A 324 -21.64 -4.79 -16.32
N ASP A 325 -21.13 -3.64 -16.77
CA ASP A 325 -21.95 -2.45 -16.98
C ASP A 325 -22.68 -2.47 -18.33
N ASN A 326 -22.23 -3.31 -19.26
CA ASN A 326 -22.81 -3.45 -20.59
C ASN A 326 -22.47 -4.84 -21.18
N ILE A 327 -23.06 -5.89 -20.59
CA ILE A 327 -22.76 -7.28 -20.96
C ILE A 327 -23.23 -7.56 -22.39
N ASP A 328 -22.30 -8.04 -23.23
CA ASP A 328 -22.64 -8.64 -24.52
C ASP A 328 -22.93 -10.14 -24.35
N TYR A 329 -24.22 -10.50 -24.30
CA TYR A 329 -24.64 -11.90 -24.17
C TYR A 329 -24.43 -12.73 -25.44
N GLN A 330 -24.18 -12.11 -26.60
CA GLN A 330 -23.80 -12.86 -27.81
C GLN A 330 -22.34 -13.34 -27.68
N GLU A 331 -21.47 -12.50 -27.14
CA GLU A 331 -20.05 -12.81 -26.93
C GLU A 331 -19.82 -13.66 -25.66
N PHE A 332 -20.54 -13.36 -24.58
CA PHE A 332 -20.36 -13.99 -23.26
C PHE A 332 -21.61 -14.73 -22.75
N PRO A 333 -22.20 -15.67 -23.53
CA PRO A 333 -23.47 -16.30 -23.17
C PRO A 333 -23.43 -17.10 -21.87
N LYS A 334 -22.27 -17.63 -21.45
CA LYS A 334 -22.15 -18.42 -20.22
C LYS A 334 -22.32 -17.59 -18.93
N VAL A 335 -22.28 -16.26 -19.03
CA VAL A 335 -22.56 -15.37 -17.90
C VAL A 335 -24.05 -15.39 -17.55
N GLU A 336 -24.91 -15.65 -18.55
CA GLU A 336 -26.35 -15.74 -18.35
C GLU A 336 -26.68 -16.92 -17.43
N GLY A 337 -27.36 -16.64 -16.31
CA GLY A 337 -27.76 -17.65 -15.34
C GLY A 337 -26.71 -18.04 -14.29
N LEU A 338 -25.55 -17.37 -14.24
CA LEU A 338 -24.63 -17.54 -13.12
C LEU A 338 -25.22 -16.94 -11.84
N ASP A 339 -25.13 -17.70 -10.74
CA ASP A 339 -25.43 -17.19 -9.41
C ASP A 339 -24.37 -16.18 -8.97
N PHE A 340 -24.83 -15.06 -8.40
CA PHE A 340 -23.98 -14.01 -7.84
C PHE A 340 -24.57 -13.44 -6.55
N ILE A 341 -23.72 -12.75 -5.79
CA ILE A 341 -24.12 -12.01 -4.60
C ILE A 341 -23.85 -10.53 -4.85
N ASP A 342 -24.88 -9.70 -4.68
CA ASP A 342 -24.75 -8.25 -4.72
C ASP A 342 -24.88 -7.66 -3.32
N CYS A 343 -24.08 -6.64 -3.03
CA CYS A 343 -24.25 -5.80 -1.85
C CYS A 343 -23.90 -4.35 -2.15
N VAL A 344 -24.46 -3.45 -1.35
CA VAL A 344 -23.99 -2.08 -1.23
C VAL A 344 -23.26 -2.01 0.10
N LEU A 345 -21.95 -1.81 0.05
CA LEU A 345 -21.11 -1.67 1.23
C LEU A 345 -21.16 -0.22 1.70
N GLU A 346 -21.70 -0.02 2.90
CA GLU A 346 -21.93 1.26 3.55
C GLU A 346 -20.75 1.66 4.47
N GLU A 347 -20.66 2.95 4.83
CA GLU A 347 -19.59 3.44 5.71
C GLU A 347 -19.56 2.69 7.05
N GLY A 348 -18.36 2.24 7.45
CA GLY A 348 -18.14 1.46 8.67
C GLY A 348 -18.32 -0.05 8.51
N GLU A 349 -18.82 -0.51 7.36
CA GLU A 349 -18.93 -1.94 7.06
C GLU A 349 -17.63 -2.52 6.49
N MET A 350 -17.49 -3.84 6.64
CA MET A 350 -16.41 -4.62 6.06
C MET A 350 -16.97 -5.83 5.31
N LEU A 351 -16.47 -6.07 4.10
CA LEU A 351 -16.78 -7.24 3.31
C LEU A 351 -15.58 -8.19 3.30
N TYR A 352 -15.79 -9.43 3.70
CA TYR A 352 -14.80 -10.48 3.49
C TYR A 352 -14.94 -11.07 2.08
N ILE A 353 -13.86 -11.01 1.30
CA ILE A 353 -13.73 -11.59 -0.03
C ILE A 353 -12.73 -12.74 0.06
N PRO A 354 -13.17 -14.00 -0.11
CA PRO A 354 -12.26 -15.14 -0.06
C PRO A 354 -11.27 -15.16 -1.24
N PRO A 355 -10.13 -15.86 -1.10
CA PRO A 355 -9.20 -16.05 -2.20
C PRO A 355 -9.90 -16.59 -3.44
N LYS A 356 -9.53 -16.04 -4.61
CA LYS A 356 -10.04 -16.40 -5.94
C LYS A 356 -11.53 -16.13 -6.17
N TRP A 357 -12.22 -15.49 -5.23
CA TRP A 357 -13.56 -15.00 -5.51
C TRP A 357 -13.51 -13.80 -6.44
N TRP A 358 -14.35 -13.87 -7.47
CA TRP A 358 -14.47 -12.82 -8.45
C TRP A 358 -15.30 -11.70 -7.87
N HIS A 359 -14.81 -10.48 -8.00
CA HIS A 359 -15.47 -9.31 -7.46
C HIS A 359 -15.37 -8.12 -8.42
N TYR A 360 -16.50 -7.45 -8.59
CA TYR A 360 -16.64 -6.20 -9.33
C TYR A 360 -17.04 -5.12 -8.34
N VAL A 361 -16.47 -3.92 -8.49
CA VAL A 361 -16.68 -2.83 -7.53
C VAL A 361 -16.98 -1.53 -8.28
N ARG A 362 -18.05 -0.84 -7.88
CA ARG A 362 -18.43 0.48 -8.41
C ARG A 362 -18.71 1.47 -7.29
N SER A 363 -18.07 2.62 -7.33
CA SER A 363 -18.32 3.72 -6.39
C SER A 363 -19.69 4.36 -6.64
N LEU A 364 -20.56 4.36 -5.63
CA LEU A 364 -21.89 5.00 -5.64
C LEU A 364 -21.89 6.42 -5.05
N SER A 365 -20.71 6.89 -4.65
CA SER A 365 -20.41 8.25 -4.17
C SER A 365 -18.90 8.45 -4.22
N THR A 366 -18.40 9.66 -3.97
CA THR A 366 -16.97 9.82 -3.63
C THR A 366 -16.67 8.92 -2.46
N SER A 367 -15.70 8.02 -2.63
CA SER A 367 -15.51 6.92 -1.71
C SER A 367 -14.04 6.66 -1.42
N PHE A 368 -13.76 6.31 -0.17
CA PHE A 368 -12.45 5.89 0.32
C PHE A 368 -12.65 4.54 1.02
N SER A 369 -11.92 3.51 0.61
CA SER A 369 -11.94 2.17 1.21
C SER A 369 -10.52 1.69 1.52
N VAL A 370 -10.40 0.72 2.41
CA VAL A 370 -9.14 0.05 2.76
C VAL A 370 -9.30 -1.45 2.53
N SER A 371 -8.39 -2.06 1.77
CA SER A 371 -8.30 -3.51 1.68
C SER A 371 -7.16 -4.05 2.55
N PHE A 372 -7.48 -5.06 3.36
CA PHE A 372 -6.55 -5.79 4.20
C PHE A 372 -6.30 -7.16 3.57
N TRP A 373 -5.16 -7.34 2.92
CA TRP A 373 -4.81 -8.60 2.28
C TRP A 373 -3.96 -9.46 3.21
N TRP A 374 -4.31 -10.74 3.37
CA TRP A 374 -3.51 -11.70 4.12
C TRP A 374 -3.52 -13.08 3.47
N SER A 375 -2.62 -13.96 3.91
CA SER A 375 -2.58 -15.35 3.49
C SER A 375 -2.43 -16.28 4.70
N ALA A 376 -2.95 -17.49 4.61
CA ALA A 376 -2.68 -18.52 5.60
C ALA A 376 -1.19 -18.92 5.60
N THR A 377 -0.60 -19.14 6.78
CA THR A 377 0.72 -19.77 6.86
C THR A 377 0.67 -21.20 6.32
N ALA A 378 1.66 -21.56 5.49
CA ALA A 378 1.80 -22.88 4.85
C ALA A 378 1.83 -24.07 5.82
N SER A 379 2.01 -23.83 7.12
CA SER A 379 2.10 -24.84 8.18
C SER A 379 0.77 -25.51 8.54
N SER A 380 -0.37 -25.03 8.03
CA SER A 380 -1.72 -25.50 8.42
C SER A 380 -2.36 -26.52 7.46
N LEU A 381 -1.76 -26.76 6.29
CA LEU A 381 -2.34 -27.64 5.25
C LEU A 381 -1.82 -29.10 5.26
N GLN A 382 -1.03 -29.50 6.26
CA GLN A 382 -0.53 -30.88 6.40
C GLN A 382 -1.29 -31.74 7.41
N GLY A 383 -2.47 -31.32 7.88
CA GLY A 383 -3.20 -32.05 8.91
C GLY A 383 -4.71 -32.10 8.71
N THR A 384 -5.17 -32.89 7.76
CA THR A 384 -6.46 -33.62 7.81
C THR A 384 -6.38 -34.86 6.95
#